data_AF-A0AAP5V4Z2-F1
#
_entry.id   AF-A0AAP5V4Z2-F1
#
_cell.length_a   1.000
_cell.length_b   1.000
_cell.length_c   1.000
_cell.angle_alpha   90.00
_cell.angle_beta   90.00
_cell.angle_gamma   90.00
#
_symmetry.space_group_name_H-M   'P 1'
#
loop_
_entity.id
_entity.type
_entity.pdbx_description
1 polymer ?
#
loop_
_entity_poly.entity_id
_entity_poly.type
_entity_poly.pdbx_seq_one_letter_code
_entity_poly.pdbx_strand_id
1 'polypeptide(L)'
;MPKKQLRPKAPQNLSFTATADSVTVKWDAVDGATSYKVYRGASKQLDATVTGTSHTLTGIAADTKLTVNVSAVNDAGESSMTEIVTQTQAVTP
;
A
#
# COMPACT_ATOMS: atom_id res chain seq x y z
N MET A 1 -34.42 -0.77 6.65
CA MET A 1 -33.49 0.32 7.05
C MET A 1 -32.15 0.04 6.40
N PRO A 2 -31.47 1.01 5.73
CA PRO A 2 -30.14 0.77 5.23
C PRO A 2 -29.20 0.53 6.42
N LYS A 3 -28.41 -0.55 6.37
CA LYS A 3 -27.38 -0.78 7.38
C LYS A 3 -26.37 0.37 7.29
N LYS A 4 -26.12 1.07 8.39
CA LYS A 4 -25.06 2.09 8.44
C LYS A 4 -23.72 1.43 8.11
N GLN A 5 -23.08 1.86 7.03
CA GLN A 5 -21.79 1.34 6.60
C GLN A 5 -20.69 1.79 7.59
N LEU A 6 -19.80 0.87 7.94
CA LEU A 6 -18.62 1.14 8.75
C LEU A 6 -17.38 1.27 7.86
N ARG A 7 -16.37 1.97 8.36
CA ARG A 7 -15.06 2.04 7.71
C ARG A 7 -14.48 0.62 7.58
N PRO A 8 -13.74 0.32 6.50
CA PRO A 8 -13.13 -0.99 6.33
C PRO A 8 -12.10 -1.27 7.44
N LYS A 9 -11.72 -2.55 7.58
CA LYS A 9 -10.55 -2.91 8.40
C LYS A 9 -9.26 -2.51 7.69
N ALA A 10 -8.16 -2.42 8.44
CA ALA A 10 -6.85 -2.21 7.83
C ALA A 10 -6.49 -3.40 6.92
N PRO A 11 -5.83 -3.18 5.77
CA PRO A 11 -5.29 -4.26 4.94
C PRO A 11 -4.37 -5.18 5.74
N GLN A 12 -4.32 -6.45 5.39
CA GLN A 12 -3.47 -7.44 6.07
C GLN A 12 -2.59 -8.17 5.06
N ASN A 13 -1.64 -8.96 5.58
CA ASN A 13 -0.75 -9.81 4.78
C ASN A 13 -0.01 -9.05 3.68
N LEU A 14 0.48 -7.85 4.03
CA LEU A 14 1.31 -7.08 3.12
C LEU A 14 2.56 -7.90 2.78
N SER A 15 2.86 -7.97 1.49
CA SER A 15 4.07 -8.56 0.95
C SER A 15 4.62 -7.66 -0.16
N PHE A 16 5.89 -7.83 -0.49
CA PHE A 16 6.49 -7.06 -1.58
C PHE A 16 7.46 -7.90 -2.41
N THR A 17 7.64 -7.45 -3.64
CA THR A 17 8.75 -7.83 -4.52
C THR A 17 9.42 -6.54 -4.98
N ALA A 18 10.71 -6.59 -5.32
CA ALA A 18 11.44 -5.39 -5.69
C ALA A 18 12.37 -5.65 -6.87
N THR A 19 12.57 -4.62 -7.70
CA THR A 19 13.66 -4.49 -8.67
C THR A 19 14.69 -3.52 -8.11
N ALA A 20 15.69 -3.14 -8.91
CA ALA A 20 16.62 -2.07 -8.54
C ALA A 20 15.97 -0.69 -8.44
N ASP A 21 14.84 -0.46 -9.12
CA ASP A 21 14.22 0.86 -9.28
C ASP A 21 12.74 0.94 -8.85
N SER A 22 12.18 -0.19 -8.42
CA SER A 22 10.76 -0.30 -8.08
C SER A 22 10.49 -1.30 -6.96
N VAL A 23 9.36 -1.10 -6.27
CA VAL A 23 8.82 -2.01 -5.28
C VAL A 23 7.35 -2.25 -5.61
N THR A 24 6.97 -3.51 -5.78
CA THR A 24 5.57 -3.91 -5.92
C THR A 24 5.08 -4.46 -4.60
N VAL A 25 4.12 -3.78 -3.98
CA VAL A 25 3.42 -4.22 -2.78
C VAL A 25 2.09 -4.89 -3.12
N LYS A 26 1.74 -5.91 -2.36
CA LYS A 26 0.47 -6.65 -2.45
C LYS A 26 -0.13 -6.82 -1.06
N TRP A 27 -1.45 -6.90 -0.98
CA TRP A 27 -2.20 -7.11 0.25
C TRP A 27 -3.46 -7.93 -0.02
N ASP A 28 -4.12 -8.36 1.06
CA ASP A 28 -5.40 -9.07 0.93
C ASP A 28 -6.56 -8.11 0.66
N ALA A 29 -7.56 -8.59 -0.10
CA ALA A 29 -8.80 -7.88 -0.27
C ALA A 29 -9.49 -7.64 1.09
N VAL A 30 -10.05 -6.45 1.28
CA VAL A 30 -10.67 -6.03 2.53
C VAL A 30 -12.17 -5.92 2.29
N ASP A 31 -12.96 -6.67 3.06
CA ASP A 31 -14.41 -6.61 2.95
C ASP A 31 -14.95 -5.19 3.16
N GLY A 32 -15.86 -4.79 2.28
CA GLY A 32 -16.44 -3.45 2.26
C GLY A 32 -15.51 -2.34 1.81
N ALA A 33 -14.28 -2.62 1.33
CA ALA A 33 -13.42 -1.64 0.68
C ALA A 33 -13.80 -1.46 -0.80
N THR A 34 -13.71 -0.21 -1.26
CA THR A 34 -13.94 0.17 -2.67
C THR A 34 -12.65 0.57 -3.38
N SER A 35 -11.66 1.01 -2.60
CA SER A 35 -10.33 1.39 -3.07
C SER A 35 -9.32 1.30 -1.92
N TYR A 36 -8.05 1.51 -2.26
CA TYR A 36 -6.92 1.51 -1.36
C TYR A 36 -6.04 2.71 -1.64
N LYS A 37 -5.52 3.33 -0.58
CA LYS A 37 -4.49 4.36 -0.71
C LYS A 37 -3.14 3.77 -0.33
N VAL A 38 -2.15 4.01 -1.17
CA VAL A 38 -0.78 3.55 -0.98
C VAL A 38 0.08 4.78 -0.73
N TYR A 39 0.85 4.72 0.35
CA TYR A 39 1.71 5.81 0.80
C TYR A 39 3.15 5.35 0.87
N ARG A 40 4.08 6.27 0.71
CA ARG A 40 5.51 5.99 0.73
C ARG A 40 6.30 6.96 1.61
N GLY A 41 7.37 6.43 2.20
CA GLY A 41 8.32 7.18 3.01
C GLY A 41 7.81 7.52 4.41
N ALA A 42 8.70 8.04 5.25
CA ALA A 42 8.41 8.36 6.65
C ALA A 42 7.30 9.42 6.82
N SER A 43 7.18 10.34 5.86
CA SER A 43 6.13 11.37 5.85
C SER A 43 4.81 10.89 5.24
N LYS A 44 4.69 9.60 4.90
CA LYS A 44 3.48 8.96 4.34
C LYS A 44 2.90 9.78 3.19
N GLN A 45 3.74 10.09 2.19
CA GLN A 45 3.28 10.77 0.99
C GLN A 45 2.37 9.84 0.21
N LEU A 46 1.20 10.32 -0.20
CA LEU A 46 0.29 9.53 -1.04
C LEU A 46 0.95 9.30 -2.40
N ASP A 47 1.19 8.03 -2.73
CA ASP A 47 1.74 7.62 -4.01
C ASP A 47 0.61 7.35 -5.01
N ALA A 48 -0.43 6.61 -4.59
CA ALA A 48 -1.58 6.31 -5.44
C ALA A 48 -2.85 5.97 -4.66
N THR A 49 -3.99 6.08 -5.35
CA THR A 49 -5.26 5.43 -4.97
C THR A 49 -5.60 4.40 -6.04
N VAL A 50 -5.80 3.15 -5.64
CA VAL A 50 -6.04 2.01 -6.55
C VAL A 50 -7.27 1.21 -6.13
N THR A 51 -7.91 0.52 -7.07
CA THR A 51 -9.04 -0.38 -6.78
C THR A 51 -8.61 -1.84 -6.63
N GLY A 52 -7.44 -2.21 -7.16
CA GLY A 52 -6.84 -3.53 -6.99
C GLY A 52 -6.12 -3.68 -5.65
N THR A 53 -5.60 -4.89 -5.40
CA THR A 53 -4.89 -5.26 -4.18
C THR A 53 -3.36 -5.30 -4.35
N SER A 54 -2.86 -4.56 -5.33
CA SER A 54 -1.43 -4.42 -5.60
C SER A 54 -1.10 -3.07 -6.19
N HIS A 55 0.12 -2.57 -5.90
CA HIS A 55 0.63 -1.35 -6.51
C HIS A 55 2.16 -1.40 -6.66
N THR A 56 2.68 -0.84 -7.75
CA THR A 56 4.12 -0.75 -8.02
C THR A 56 4.57 0.70 -7.84
N LEU A 57 5.40 0.93 -6.84
CA LEU A 57 6.09 2.19 -6.61
C LEU A 57 7.37 2.21 -7.44
N THR A 58 7.53 3.21 -8.29
CA THR A 58 8.71 3.38 -9.15
C THR A 58 9.53 4.61 -8.73
N GLY A 59 10.67 4.82 -9.39
CA GLY A 59 11.54 5.97 -9.16
C GLY A 59 12.24 5.91 -7.80
N ILE A 60 12.51 4.69 -7.32
CA ILE A 60 13.29 4.45 -6.10
C ILE A 60 14.73 4.19 -6.53
N ALA A 61 15.72 4.73 -5.82
CA ALA A 61 17.11 4.39 -6.12
C ALA A 61 17.40 2.92 -5.75
N ALA A 62 18.43 2.33 -6.35
CA ALA A 62 18.90 0.99 -5.97
C ALA A 62 19.34 0.94 -4.51
N ASP A 63 19.27 -0.26 -3.92
CA ASP A 63 19.64 -0.54 -2.52
C ASP A 63 19.04 0.44 -1.50
N THR A 64 17.81 0.88 -1.73
CA THR A 64 17.13 1.89 -0.91
C THR A 64 15.99 1.26 -0.13
N LYS A 65 16.03 1.44 1.20
CA LYS A 65 14.93 1.08 2.08
C LYS A 65 13.78 2.09 1.94
N LEU A 66 12.56 1.58 1.82
CA LEU A 66 11.36 2.39 1.72
C LEU A 66 10.25 1.82 2.60
N THR A 67 9.71 2.65 3.50
CA THR A 67 8.47 2.33 4.22
C THR A 67 7.28 2.57 3.29
N VAL A 68 6.39 1.59 3.20
CA VAL A 68 5.13 1.67 2.47
C VAL A 68 3.97 1.46 3.43
N ASN A 69 2.95 2.30 3.36
CA ASN A 69 1.73 2.13 4.12
C ASN A 69 0.54 1.95 3.17
N VAL A 70 -0.42 1.11 3.56
CA VAL A 70 -1.65 0.87 2.80
C VAL A 70 -2.85 1.01 3.70
N SER A 71 -3.88 1.74 3.26
CA SER A 71 -5.20 1.82 3.89
C SER A 71 -6.30 1.42 2.91
N ALA A 72 -7.42 0.93 3.45
CA ALA A 72 -8.63 0.61 2.70
C ALA A 72 -9.64 1.75 2.84
N VAL A 73 -10.38 2.04 1.77
CA VAL A 73 -11.30 3.18 1.69
C VAL A 73 -12.67 2.74 1.20
N ASN A 74 -13.73 3.26 1.82
CA ASN A 74 -15.10 3.22 1.31
C ASN A 74 -15.84 4.52 1.64
N ASP A 75 -17.13 4.58 1.33
CA ASP A 75 -17.97 5.77 1.55
C ASP A 75 -18.09 6.19 3.02
N ALA A 76 -17.85 5.27 3.96
CA ALA A 76 -17.81 5.58 5.40
C ALA A 76 -16.44 6.16 5.84
N GLY A 77 -15.43 6.11 4.98
CA GLY A 77 -14.12 6.69 5.17
C GLY A 77 -12.95 5.70 5.07
N GLU A 78 -11.79 6.15 5.51
CA GLU A 78 -10.52 5.42 5.43
C GLU A 78 -10.22 4.62 6.70
N SER A 79 -9.71 3.40 6.54
CA SER A 79 -9.27 2.52 7.62
C SER A 79 -8.01 3.04 8.32
N SER A 80 -7.60 2.38 9.40
CA SER A 80 -6.20 2.48 9.84
C SER A 80 -5.25 1.98 8.75
N MET A 81 -4.01 2.47 8.77
CA MET A 81 -2.96 2.04 7.85
C MET A 81 -2.24 0.79 8.37
N THR A 82 -1.83 -0.08 7.44
CA THR A 82 -0.85 -1.13 7.69
C THR A 82 0.48 -0.74 7.06
N GLU A 83 1.59 -1.16 7.65
CA GLU A 83 2.94 -0.78 7.24
C GLU A 83 3.76 -2.00 6.81
N ILE A 84 4.62 -1.81 5.83
CA ILE A 84 5.70 -2.74 5.47
C ILE A 84 6.97 -1.96 5.14
N VAL A 85 8.12 -2.42 5.65
CA VAL A 85 9.43 -1.91 5.25
C VAL A 85 9.93 -2.76 4.09
N THR A 86 10.30 -2.09 3.00
CA THR A 86 10.76 -2.71 1.76
C THR A 86 12.17 -2.24 1.44
N GLN A 87 12.83 -2.89 0.47
CA GLN A 87 14.14 -2.48 -0.02
C GLN A 87 14.25 -2.83 -1.51
N THR A 88 14.72 -1.90 -2.34
CA THR A 88 15.09 -2.18 -3.73
C THR A 88 16.34 -3.04 -3.79
N GLN A 89 16.49 -3.79 -4.87
CA GLN A 89 17.68 -4.60 -5.10
C GLN A 89 18.90 -3.71 -5.33
N ALA A 90 20.07 -4.14 -4.89
CA ALA A 90 21.32 -3.52 -5.31
C ALA A 90 21.58 -3.81 -6.80
N VAL A 91 22.15 -2.83 -7.51
CA VAL A 91 22.68 -3.09 -8.86
C VAL A 91 23.94 -3.94 -8.72
N THR A 92 23.92 -5.14 -9.30
CA THR A 92 25.15 -5.95 -9.41
C THR A 92 25.83 -5.57 -10.72
N PRO A 93 27.13 -5.21 -10.71
CA PRO A 93 27.89 -4.89 -11.93
C PRO A 93 27.97 -6.04 -12.93
#